data_AF-A0A2P0B2A6-F1
#
_entry.id   AF-A0A2P0B2A6-F1
#
_cell.length_a   1.000
_cell.length_b   1.000
_cell.length_c   1.000
_cell.angle_alpha   90.00
_cell.angle_beta   90.00
_cell.angle_gamma   90.00
#
_symmetry.space_group_name_H-M   'P 1'
#
loop_
_entity.id
_entity.type
_entity.pdbx_description
1 polymer ?
#
loop_
_entity_poly.entity_id
_entity_poly.type
_entity_poly.pdbx_seq_one_letter_code
_entity_poly.pdbx_strand_id
1 'polypeptide(L)'
;MVVVGLGLGTLAMPVSAETLRVVGVYPAHNGDAAEVQSIGIEQFGGIDGPTLSIKAADALRSASIDGEPYFRVAPASVMRDGDALLSGSVATDVDIYRASPKEVETCVKRDDKNKCLEKRKEKVPCEQLTLSVRPTIRLYSYDGALIHDDDAESQRQVRYCADESEPAIDPMVDEVLDEIAARLRYALAPQQRAEDIRVLETRKGMDKEPGRAFRDAIAMTKRDEEMACDAFAALEPTIGEHVSLLFNIGLCAEAGGDFDRAQEYYRRAIKADPSKSNAGEGLDRIRARQEAERQLAIHYGD
;
A
#
# COMPACT_ATOMS: atom_id res chain seq x y z
N MET A 1 -37.19 40.51 22.80
CA MET A 1 -35.76 40.20 22.98
C MET A 1 -35.64 38.70 23.20
N VAL A 2 -35.30 37.95 22.16
CA VAL A 2 -35.04 36.52 22.24
C VAL A 2 -33.53 36.36 22.32
N VAL A 3 -33.04 35.86 23.45
CA VAL A 3 -31.62 35.56 23.66
C VAL A 3 -31.37 34.17 23.13
N VAL A 4 -30.65 34.06 22.01
CA VAL A 4 -30.17 32.78 21.46
C VAL A 4 -28.83 32.48 22.12
N GLY A 5 -28.82 31.49 23.00
CA GLY A 5 -27.59 30.94 23.58
C GLY A 5 -26.90 30.03 22.56
N LEU A 6 -25.72 30.43 22.08
CA LEU A 6 -24.83 29.54 21.35
C LEU A 6 -24.21 28.55 22.33
N GLY A 7 -24.62 27.28 22.22
CA GLY A 7 -23.92 26.17 22.85
C GLY A 7 -22.59 25.94 22.14
N LEU A 8 -21.48 26.01 22.88
CA LEU A 8 -20.19 25.52 22.42
C LEU A 8 -20.27 23.99 22.29
N GLY A 9 -20.37 23.50 21.05
CA GLY A 9 -20.14 22.10 20.74
C GLY A 9 -18.65 21.79 20.91
N THR A 10 -18.31 20.92 21.86
CA THR A 10 -16.97 20.34 21.97
C THR A 10 -16.74 19.46 20.75
N LEU A 11 -15.90 19.94 19.84
CA LEU A 11 -15.31 19.14 18.77
C LEU A 11 -14.49 18.02 19.43
N ALA A 12 -15.03 16.80 19.46
CA ALA A 12 -14.28 15.62 19.82
C ALA A 12 -13.21 15.41 18.73
N MET A 13 -11.97 15.79 19.03
CA MET A 13 -10.85 15.43 18.17
C MET A 13 -10.76 13.91 18.11
N PRO A 14 -10.57 13.31 16.91
CA PRO A 14 -10.36 11.88 16.81
C PRO A 14 -9.16 11.51 17.66
N VAL A 15 -9.36 10.60 18.63
CA VAL A 15 -8.27 10.04 19.43
C VAL A 15 -7.41 9.24 18.47
N SER A 16 -6.33 9.85 17.97
CA SER A 16 -5.29 9.11 17.28
C SER A 16 -4.70 8.14 18.30
N ALA A 17 -4.77 6.86 17.94
CA ALA A 17 -4.11 5.80 18.68
C ALA A 17 -2.61 6.08 18.76
N GLU A 18 -1.99 5.62 19.83
CA GLU A 18 -0.55 5.79 20.02
C GLU A 18 0.20 4.84 19.09
N THR A 19 1.20 5.35 18.38
CA THR A 19 1.98 4.62 17.37
C THR A 19 3.48 4.79 17.62
N LEU A 20 4.26 3.85 17.10
CA LEU A 20 5.71 3.98 16.94
C LEU A 20 6.05 3.95 15.46
N ARG A 21 6.88 4.89 15.01
CA ARG A 21 7.39 4.97 13.65
C ARG A 21 8.42 3.87 13.43
N VAL A 22 8.16 2.97 12.48
CA VAL A 22 9.10 1.95 12.02
C VAL A 22 9.53 2.27 10.60
N VAL A 23 10.81 2.58 10.41
CA VAL A 23 11.41 2.78 9.08
C VAL A 23 12.13 1.49 8.70
N GLY A 24 11.94 1.03 7.46
CA GLY A 24 12.60 -0.17 6.99
C GLY A 24 12.54 -0.36 5.48
N VAL A 25 13.43 -1.22 4.99
CA VAL A 25 13.37 -1.71 3.61
C VAL A 25 12.64 -3.04 3.58
N TYR A 26 11.74 -3.19 2.62
CA TYR A 26 10.96 -4.40 2.36
C TYR A 26 11.34 -4.97 1.00
N PRO A 27 11.30 -6.29 0.83
CA PRO A 27 11.91 -6.95 -0.30
C PRO A 27 11.09 -6.72 -1.57
N ALA A 28 11.76 -6.81 -2.72
CA ALA A 28 11.10 -7.04 -3.99
C ALA A 28 10.36 -8.37 -3.94
N HIS A 29 9.25 -8.51 -4.69
CA HIS A 29 8.55 -9.80 -4.76
C HIS A 29 9.35 -10.87 -5.51
N ASN A 30 10.23 -10.47 -6.43
CA ASN A 30 11.13 -11.35 -7.15
C ASN A 30 12.58 -11.06 -6.71
N GLY A 31 13.18 -12.01 -5.98
CA GLY A 31 14.56 -11.89 -5.49
C GLY A 31 15.59 -11.82 -6.62
N ASP A 32 15.47 -12.69 -7.62
CA ASP A 32 16.40 -12.73 -8.77
C ASP A 32 16.38 -11.41 -9.55
N ALA A 33 15.21 -10.77 -9.64
CA ALA A 33 15.07 -9.46 -10.28
C ALA A 33 15.67 -8.31 -9.45
N ALA A 34 15.71 -8.44 -8.13
CA ALA A 34 16.31 -7.46 -7.24
C ALA A 34 17.84 -7.41 -7.38
N GLU A 35 18.47 -8.52 -7.78
CA GLU A 35 19.93 -8.59 -7.96
C GLU A 35 20.44 -7.81 -9.17
N VAL A 36 19.56 -7.47 -10.11
CA VAL A 36 19.89 -6.73 -11.34
C VAL A 36 20.31 -5.29 -11.01
N GLN A 37 21.42 -4.81 -11.57
CA GLN A 37 21.87 -3.42 -11.36
C GLN A 37 21.40 -2.46 -12.46
N SER A 38 21.26 -2.97 -13.68
CA SER A 38 20.90 -2.16 -14.84
C SER A 38 19.90 -2.84 -15.77
N ILE A 39 18.89 -2.06 -16.17
CA ILE A 39 17.77 -2.52 -16.98
C ILE A 39 17.69 -1.66 -18.24
N GLY A 40 17.91 -2.30 -19.39
CA GLY A 40 17.59 -1.77 -20.70
C GLY A 40 16.10 -1.96 -20.99
N ILE A 41 15.40 -0.91 -21.41
CA ILE A 41 13.96 -1.00 -21.72
C ILE A 41 13.75 -0.88 -23.24
N GLU A 42 13.13 -1.90 -23.82
CA GLU A 42 12.63 -1.84 -25.19
C GLU A 42 11.28 -1.10 -25.25
N GLN A 43 10.97 -0.55 -26.41
CA GLN A 43 9.65 -0.02 -26.66
C GLN A 43 8.66 -1.17 -26.77
N PHE A 44 7.62 -1.17 -25.94
CA PHE A 44 6.63 -2.21 -25.90
C PHE A 44 5.71 -2.09 -27.11
N GLY A 45 5.29 -3.25 -27.63
CA GLY A 45 4.33 -3.35 -28.71
C GLY A 45 2.90 -3.03 -28.30
N GLY A 46 2.04 -2.82 -29.29
CA GLY A 46 0.63 -2.46 -29.09
C GLY A 46 0.40 -0.95 -29.11
N ILE A 47 -0.88 -0.54 -29.14
CA ILE A 47 -1.28 0.87 -29.24
C ILE A 47 -0.78 1.65 -28.01
N ASP A 48 -0.97 1.07 -26.82
CA ASP A 48 -0.59 1.68 -25.54
C ASP A 48 0.81 1.29 -25.06
N GLY A 49 1.53 0.48 -25.84
CA GLY A 49 2.88 0.01 -25.53
C GLY A 49 3.89 1.13 -25.28
N PRO A 50 3.98 2.17 -26.14
CA PRO A 50 4.89 3.29 -25.92
C PRO A 50 4.65 4.00 -24.58
N THR A 51 3.38 4.18 -24.19
CA THR A 51 3.00 4.79 -22.90
C THR A 51 3.44 3.91 -21.74
N LEU A 52 3.15 2.60 -21.82
CA LEU A 52 3.56 1.64 -20.78
C LEU A 52 5.08 1.55 -20.64
N SER A 53 5.85 1.63 -21.73
CA SER A 53 7.32 1.66 -21.67
C SER A 53 7.85 2.85 -20.87
N ILE A 54 7.27 4.03 -21.05
CA ILE A 54 7.67 5.23 -20.31
C ILE A 54 7.30 5.07 -18.83
N LYS A 55 6.06 4.67 -18.54
CA LYS A 55 5.59 4.46 -17.16
C LYS A 55 6.42 3.40 -16.43
N ALA A 56 6.74 2.28 -17.08
CA ALA A 56 7.62 1.26 -16.55
C ALA A 56 9.03 1.80 -16.26
N ALA A 57 9.61 2.57 -17.19
CA ALA A 57 10.92 3.19 -17.00
C ALA A 57 10.93 4.15 -15.81
N ASP A 58 9.91 4.99 -15.69
CA ASP A 58 9.82 5.98 -14.61
C ASP A 58 9.54 5.31 -13.26
N ALA A 59 8.69 4.29 -13.23
CA ALA A 59 8.44 3.50 -12.03
C ALA A 59 9.72 2.81 -11.53
N LEU A 60 10.52 2.22 -12.43
CA LEU A 60 11.80 1.60 -12.06
C LEU A 60 12.86 2.63 -11.65
N ARG A 61 12.93 3.80 -12.31
CA ARG A 61 13.82 4.91 -11.89
C ARG A 61 13.45 5.49 -10.54
N SER A 62 12.18 5.44 -10.17
CA SER A 62 11.69 5.95 -8.88
C SER A 62 12.08 5.05 -7.70
N ALA A 63 12.46 3.79 -7.97
CA ALA A 63 12.96 2.89 -6.94
C ALA A 63 14.28 3.42 -6.39
N SER A 64 14.29 3.71 -5.09
CA SER A 64 15.46 4.21 -4.38
C SER A 64 15.50 3.67 -2.96
N ILE A 65 16.71 3.48 -2.45
CA ILE A 65 17.00 3.07 -1.07
C ILE A 65 17.99 4.09 -0.52
N ASP A 66 17.66 4.71 0.62
CA ASP A 66 18.43 5.78 1.24
C ASP A 66 18.71 6.99 0.33
N GLY A 67 17.80 7.23 -0.62
CA GLY A 67 17.88 8.32 -1.59
C GLY A 67 18.70 8.00 -2.84
N GLU A 68 19.37 6.85 -2.88
CA GLU A 68 20.14 6.41 -4.04
C GLU A 68 19.26 5.58 -4.99
N PRO A 69 19.32 5.81 -6.32
CA PRO A 69 18.60 4.99 -7.29
C PRO A 69 18.98 3.51 -7.18
N TYR A 70 17.97 2.64 -7.16
CA TYR A 70 18.18 1.20 -7.07
C TYR A 70 18.64 0.58 -8.40
N PHE A 71 18.13 1.08 -9.52
CA PHE A 71 18.52 0.61 -10.85
C PHE A 71 19.11 1.73 -11.71
N ARG A 72 20.09 1.40 -12.56
CA ARG A 72 20.37 2.20 -13.76
C ARG A 72 19.39 1.81 -14.87
N VAL A 73 18.53 2.74 -15.28
CA VAL A 73 17.49 2.48 -16.29
C VAL A 73 17.67 3.37 -17.52
N ALA A 74 17.83 2.78 -18.69
CA ALA A 74 17.94 3.50 -19.96
C ALA A 74 17.25 2.75 -21.12
N PRO A 75 16.98 3.42 -22.25
CA PRO A 75 16.53 2.72 -23.45
C PRO A 75 17.53 1.61 -23.85
N ALA A 76 17.01 0.45 -24.24
CA ALA A 76 17.84 -0.70 -24.62
C ALA A 76 18.83 -0.37 -25.75
N SER A 77 18.47 0.55 -26.65
CA SER A 77 19.32 0.98 -27.77
C SER A 77 20.62 1.68 -27.35
N VAL A 78 20.67 2.24 -26.14
CA VAL A 78 21.87 2.93 -25.60
C VAL A 78 22.58 2.13 -24.52
N MET A 79 21.93 1.15 -23.90
CA MET A 79 22.49 0.29 -22.86
C MET A 79 22.94 -1.06 -23.44
N ARG A 80 24.16 -1.10 -24.01
CA ARG A 80 24.70 -2.30 -24.68
C ARG A 80 25.15 -3.41 -23.72
N ASP A 81 25.57 -3.02 -22.53
CA ASP A 81 26.11 -3.92 -21.48
C ASP A 81 25.19 -3.89 -20.24
N GLY A 82 23.88 -3.80 -20.45
CA GLY A 82 22.90 -3.87 -19.36
C GLY A 82 22.75 -5.30 -18.87
N ASP A 83 22.55 -5.48 -17.56
CA ASP A 83 22.44 -6.82 -16.95
C ASP A 83 21.13 -7.51 -17.36
N ALA A 84 20.08 -6.71 -17.58
CA ALA A 84 18.78 -7.20 -17.99
C ALA A 84 18.12 -6.34 -19.09
N LEU A 85 17.24 -6.98 -19.86
CA LEU A 85 16.41 -6.41 -20.91
C LEU A 85 14.94 -6.59 -20.58
N LEU A 86 14.22 -5.47 -20.45
CA LEU A 86 12.77 -5.44 -20.29
C LEU A 86 12.10 -5.21 -21.64
N SER A 87 11.25 -6.15 -22.05
CA SER A 87 10.53 -6.14 -23.32
C SER A 87 9.08 -6.55 -23.12
N GLY A 88 8.22 -6.24 -24.09
CA GLY A 88 6.83 -6.66 -23.99
C GLY A 88 5.88 -6.03 -24.99
N SER A 89 4.59 -6.25 -24.75
CA SER A 89 3.49 -5.61 -25.47
C SER A 89 2.28 -5.44 -24.56
N VAL A 90 1.34 -4.58 -24.96
CA VAL A 90 0.04 -4.46 -24.29
C VAL A 90 -1.08 -4.44 -25.32
N ALA A 91 -2.13 -5.23 -25.04
CA ALA A 91 -3.37 -5.22 -25.80
C ALA A 91 -4.47 -4.59 -24.95
N THR A 92 -5.23 -3.68 -25.56
CA THR A 92 -6.34 -2.98 -24.91
C THR A 92 -7.61 -3.23 -25.71
N ASP A 93 -8.64 -3.74 -25.04
CA ASP A 93 -9.95 -3.96 -25.62
C ASP A 93 -11.01 -3.21 -24.82
N VAL A 94 -11.95 -2.63 -25.55
CA VAL A 94 -13.11 -1.95 -24.97
C VAL A 94 -14.37 -2.56 -25.56
N ASP A 95 -15.17 -3.15 -24.69
CA ASP A 95 -16.45 -3.73 -25.04
C ASP A 95 -17.59 -2.93 -24.39
N ILE A 96 -18.58 -2.54 -25.20
CA ILE A 96 -19.76 -1.81 -24.72
C ILE A 96 -21.01 -2.65 -24.99
N TYR A 97 -21.72 -2.99 -23.91
CA TYR A 97 -22.95 -3.78 -23.97
C TYR A 97 -24.13 -3.00 -23.41
N ARG A 98 -25.34 -3.30 -23.88
CA ARG A 98 -26.56 -2.75 -23.28
C ARG A 98 -26.73 -3.28 -21.85
N ALA A 99 -26.89 -2.36 -20.90
CA ALA A 99 -27.14 -2.66 -19.50
C ALA A 99 -28.64 -2.51 -19.16
N SER A 100 -29.03 -2.97 -17.97
CA SER A 100 -30.37 -2.72 -17.44
C SER A 100 -30.64 -1.21 -17.34
N PRO A 101 -31.78 -0.73 -17.87
CA PRO A 101 -32.10 0.69 -17.89
C PRO A 101 -32.31 1.24 -16.46
N LYS A 102 -32.01 2.51 -16.26
CA LYS A 102 -32.29 3.24 -15.02
C LYS A 102 -33.75 3.71 -15.04
N GLU A 103 -34.51 3.42 -13.99
CA GLU A 103 -35.85 3.99 -13.82
C GLU A 103 -35.76 5.35 -13.13
N VAL A 104 -36.33 6.37 -13.74
CA VAL A 104 -36.45 7.71 -13.15
C VAL A 104 -37.92 8.09 -12.99
N GLU A 105 -38.27 8.69 -11.85
CA GLU A 105 -39.63 9.18 -11.59
C GLU A 105 -39.73 10.67 -11.91
N THR A 106 -40.41 11.00 -13.00
CA THR A 106 -40.66 12.38 -13.40
C THR A 106 -42.04 12.82 -12.89
N CYS A 107 -42.12 14.00 -12.27
CA CYS A 107 -43.40 14.56 -11.86
C CYS A 107 -44.17 15.07 -13.07
N VAL A 108 -45.32 14.49 -13.38
CA VAL A 108 -46.14 14.86 -14.55
C VAL A 108 -47.33 15.76 -14.20
N LYS A 109 -47.70 15.85 -12.92
CA LYS A 109 -48.76 16.74 -12.45
C LYS A 109 -48.42 17.33 -11.09
N ARG A 110 -48.61 18.65 -10.94
CA ARG A 110 -48.40 19.38 -9.68
C ARG A 110 -49.67 20.10 -9.24
N ASP A 111 -49.83 20.31 -7.93
CA ASP A 111 -50.89 21.17 -7.38
C ASP A 111 -50.51 22.65 -7.37
N ASP A 112 -51.43 23.49 -6.89
CA ASP A 112 -51.28 24.94 -6.69
C ASP A 112 -50.19 25.32 -5.68
N LYS A 113 -49.74 24.37 -4.87
CA LYS A 113 -48.63 24.51 -3.90
C LYS A 113 -47.34 23.87 -4.40
N ASN A 114 -47.23 23.59 -5.69
CA ASN A 114 -46.09 22.99 -6.36
C ASN A 114 -45.74 21.56 -5.90
N LYS A 115 -46.65 20.89 -5.18
CA LYS A 115 -46.50 19.50 -4.74
C LYS A 115 -46.81 18.56 -5.91
N CYS A 116 -45.96 17.56 -6.10
CA CYS A 116 -46.20 16.54 -7.13
C CYS A 116 -47.41 15.66 -6.76
N LEU A 117 -48.41 15.63 -7.63
CA LEU A 117 -49.64 14.83 -7.51
C LEU A 117 -49.57 13.51 -8.28
N GLU A 118 -48.85 13.49 -9.41
CA GLU A 118 -48.73 12.31 -10.26
C GLU A 118 -47.29 12.17 -10.75
N LYS A 119 -46.75 10.97 -10.61
CA LYS A 119 -45.41 10.61 -11.08
C LYS A 119 -45.52 9.60 -12.21
N ARG A 120 -44.64 9.73 -13.19
CA ARG A 120 -44.46 8.77 -14.28
C ARG A 120 -43.06 8.17 -14.17
N LYS A 121 -42.98 6.86 -14.33
CA LYS A 121 -41.70 6.16 -14.47
C LYS A 121 -41.25 6.20 -15.92
N GLU A 122 -40.06 6.71 -16.14
CA GLU A 122 -39.38 6.73 -17.43
C GLU A 122 -38.13 5.85 -17.34
N LYS A 123 -37.82 5.13 -18.43
CA LYS A 123 -36.64 4.26 -18.50
C LYS A 123 -35.56 4.97 -19.29
N VAL A 124 -34.44 5.25 -18.64
CA VAL A 124 -33.24 5.76 -19.29
C VAL A 124 -32.38 4.59 -19.73
N PRO A 125 -32.03 4.46 -21.03
CA PRO A 125 -31.14 3.42 -21.49
C PRO A 125 -29.75 3.60 -20.88
N CYS A 126 -29.12 2.47 -20.53
CA CYS A 126 -27.78 2.46 -19.95
C CYS A 126 -26.93 1.42 -20.65
N GLU A 127 -25.63 1.66 -20.62
CA GLU A 127 -24.60 0.84 -21.24
C GLU A 127 -23.58 0.42 -20.17
N GLN A 128 -22.98 -0.74 -20.38
CA GLN A 128 -21.90 -1.30 -19.59
C GLN A 128 -20.65 -1.26 -20.46
N LEU A 129 -19.71 -0.40 -20.11
CA LEU A 129 -18.37 -0.37 -20.70
C LEU A 129 -17.47 -1.29 -19.88
N THR A 130 -16.78 -2.20 -20.58
CA THR A 130 -15.78 -3.10 -20.03
C THR A 130 -14.45 -2.84 -20.73
N LEU A 131 -13.49 -2.33 -19.98
CA LEU A 131 -12.10 -2.13 -20.42
C LEU A 131 -11.27 -3.31 -19.95
N SER A 132 -10.55 -3.95 -20.87
CA SER A 132 -9.61 -5.04 -20.61
C SER A 132 -8.23 -4.65 -21.12
N VAL A 133 -7.23 -4.62 -20.24
CA VAL A 133 -5.83 -4.35 -20.58
C VAL A 133 -5.00 -5.58 -20.25
N ARG A 134 -4.36 -6.16 -21.28
CA ARG A 134 -3.58 -7.39 -21.19
C ARG A 134 -2.12 -7.10 -21.54
N PRO A 135 -1.23 -6.97 -20.54
CA PRO A 135 0.19 -6.87 -20.78
C PRO A 135 0.79 -8.24 -21.13
N THR A 136 1.95 -8.22 -21.77
CA THR A 136 2.87 -9.34 -21.85
C THR A 136 4.26 -8.78 -21.63
N ILE A 137 4.73 -8.81 -20.38
CA ILE A 137 6.00 -8.20 -19.97
C ILE A 137 7.00 -9.30 -19.63
N ARG A 138 8.24 -9.15 -20.11
CA ARG A 138 9.34 -10.08 -19.84
C ARG A 138 10.62 -9.31 -19.50
N LEU A 139 11.27 -9.73 -18.42
CA LEU A 139 12.62 -9.32 -18.06
C LEU A 139 13.56 -10.49 -18.30
N TYR A 140 14.50 -10.33 -19.22
CA TYR A 140 15.54 -11.31 -19.49
C TYR A 140 16.87 -10.82 -18.94
N SER A 141 17.72 -11.73 -18.47
CA SER A 141 19.14 -11.46 -18.28
C SER A 141 19.83 -11.24 -19.63
N TYR A 142 21.03 -10.67 -19.62
CA TYR A 142 21.83 -10.47 -20.83
C TYR A 142 22.16 -11.78 -21.58
N ASP A 143 22.31 -12.90 -20.88
CA ASP A 143 22.52 -14.22 -21.47
C ASP A 143 21.22 -14.92 -21.92
N GLY A 144 20.06 -14.26 -21.73
CA GLY A 144 18.77 -14.69 -22.27
C GLY A 144 17.93 -15.56 -21.34
N ALA A 145 18.32 -15.73 -20.08
CA ALA A 145 17.48 -16.38 -19.08
C ALA A 145 16.29 -15.48 -18.70
N LEU A 146 15.10 -16.06 -18.54
CA LEU A 146 13.93 -15.33 -18.07
C LEU A 146 14.03 -15.09 -16.56
N ILE A 147 14.08 -13.84 -16.14
CA ILE A 147 14.14 -13.42 -14.72
C ILE A 147 12.73 -13.15 -14.19
N HIS A 148 11.89 -12.44 -14.96
CA HIS A 148 10.55 -12.07 -14.52
C HIS A 148 9.57 -12.01 -15.69
N ASP A 149 8.33 -12.36 -15.41
CA ASP A 149 7.21 -12.23 -16.32
C ASP A 149 5.96 -11.64 -15.64
N ASP A 150 5.19 -10.86 -16.40
CA ASP A 150 3.89 -10.37 -15.98
C ASP A 150 2.91 -10.31 -17.16
N ASP A 151 1.90 -11.19 -17.11
CA ASP A 151 0.80 -11.30 -18.07
C ASP A 151 -0.57 -11.01 -17.45
N ALA A 152 -0.64 -10.51 -16.21
CA ALA A 152 -1.93 -10.45 -15.53
C ALA A 152 -2.80 -9.35 -16.13
N GLU A 153 -3.98 -9.76 -16.60
CA GLU A 153 -5.01 -8.89 -17.13
C GLU A 153 -5.63 -8.01 -16.04
N SER A 154 -5.82 -6.74 -16.37
CA SER A 154 -6.57 -5.78 -15.58
C SER A 154 -7.87 -5.43 -16.28
N GLN A 155 -8.99 -5.53 -15.55
CA GLN A 155 -10.32 -5.20 -16.07
C GLN A 155 -10.95 -4.06 -15.28
N ARG A 156 -11.59 -3.11 -15.98
CA ARG A 156 -12.42 -2.04 -15.38
C ARG A 156 -13.81 -2.06 -16.01
N GLN A 157 -14.81 -1.84 -15.18
CA GLN A 157 -16.20 -1.87 -15.61
C GLN A 157 -16.91 -0.61 -15.12
N VAL A 158 -17.54 0.10 -16.05
CA VAL A 158 -18.29 1.32 -15.77
C VAL A 158 -19.65 1.23 -16.44
N ARG A 159 -20.70 1.44 -15.65
CA ARG A 159 -22.06 1.59 -16.16
C ARG A 159 -22.40 3.06 -16.25
N TYR A 160 -22.87 3.51 -17.41
CA TYR A 160 -23.36 4.87 -17.61
C TYR A 160 -24.71 4.86 -18.32
N CYS A 161 -25.52 5.89 -18.09
CA CYS A 161 -26.83 6.05 -18.71
C CYS A 161 -26.84 7.22 -19.70
N ALA A 162 -27.82 7.26 -20.60
CA ALA A 162 -27.92 8.31 -21.63
C ALA A 162 -28.14 9.73 -21.07
N ASP A 163 -28.50 9.87 -19.79
CA ASP A 163 -28.61 11.14 -19.07
C ASP A 163 -27.35 11.49 -18.25
N GLU A 164 -26.29 10.69 -18.36
CA GLU A 164 -25.00 10.86 -17.69
C GLU A 164 -23.91 11.15 -18.73
N SER A 165 -22.73 11.61 -18.27
CA SER A 165 -21.57 11.80 -19.15
C SER A 165 -20.95 10.45 -19.50
N GLU A 166 -20.59 10.28 -20.78
CA GLU A 166 -19.89 9.09 -21.25
C GLU A 166 -18.49 9.00 -20.61
N PRO A 167 -18.07 7.83 -20.12
CA PRO A 167 -16.73 7.64 -19.56
C PRO A 167 -15.65 7.89 -20.62
N ALA A 168 -14.62 8.65 -20.25
CA ALA A 168 -13.44 8.81 -21.10
C ALA A 168 -12.56 7.55 -21.00
N ILE A 169 -12.29 6.90 -22.14
CA ILE A 169 -11.51 5.66 -22.19
C ILE A 169 -10.04 5.91 -21.87
N ASP A 170 -9.41 6.93 -22.49
CA ASP A 170 -7.95 7.15 -22.35
C ASP A 170 -7.51 7.30 -20.89
N PRO A 171 -8.18 8.08 -20.01
CA PRO A 171 -7.82 8.15 -18.60
C PRO A 171 -8.00 6.82 -17.85
N MET A 172 -8.99 6.01 -18.24
CA MET A 172 -9.19 4.69 -17.64
C MET A 172 -8.06 3.72 -18.06
N VAL A 173 -7.60 3.80 -19.31
CA VAL A 173 -6.43 3.05 -19.78
C VAL A 173 -5.19 3.51 -19.03
N ASP A 174 -4.95 4.82 -18.95
CA ASP A 174 -3.78 5.39 -18.29
C ASP A 174 -3.66 4.97 -16.81
N GLU A 175 -4.77 4.96 -16.07
CA GLU A 175 -4.86 4.46 -14.70
C GLU A 175 -4.43 2.99 -14.60
N VAL A 176 -4.92 2.14 -15.51
CA VAL A 176 -4.54 0.72 -15.54
C VAL A 176 -3.07 0.53 -15.90
N LEU A 177 -2.51 1.34 -16.81
CA LEU A 177 -1.08 1.29 -17.13
C LEU A 177 -0.20 1.72 -15.95
N ASP A 178 -0.64 2.70 -15.14
CA ASP A 178 0.05 3.09 -13.91
C ASP A 178 0.08 1.95 -12.88
N GLU A 179 -1.02 1.21 -12.74
CA GLU A 179 -1.07 0.03 -11.89
C GLU A 179 -0.11 -1.07 -12.34
N ILE A 180 -0.04 -1.33 -13.65
CA ILE A 180 0.90 -2.30 -14.23
C ILE A 180 2.34 -1.87 -13.95
N ALA A 181 2.67 -0.60 -14.18
CA ALA A 181 4.01 -0.07 -13.92
C ALA A 181 4.37 -0.11 -12.42
N ALA A 182 3.44 0.20 -11.53
CA ALA A 182 3.64 0.12 -10.08
C ALA A 182 3.87 -1.33 -9.63
N ARG A 183 3.08 -2.27 -10.13
CA ARG A 183 3.25 -3.70 -9.86
C ARG A 183 4.60 -4.21 -10.34
N LEU A 184 5.03 -3.80 -11.53
CA LEU A 184 6.37 -4.11 -12.05
C LEU A 184 7.45 -3.56 -11.11
N ARG A 185 7.35 -2.30 -10.67
CA ARG A 185 8.30 -1.73 -9.71
C ARG A 185 8.39 -2.57 -8.44
N TYR A 186 7.25 -2.99 -7.87
CA TYR A 186 7.24 -3.77 -6.62
C TYR A 186 7.69 -5.20 -6.80
N ALA A 187 7.50 -5.76 -8.00
CA ALA A 187 8.02 -7.06 -8.34
C ALA A 187 9.55 -7.05 -8.41
N LEU A 188 10.14 -6.00 -8.97
CA LEU A 188 11.57 -5.93 -9.29
C LEU A 188 12.41 -5.27 -8.18
N ALA A 189 11.88 -4.27 -7.47
CA ALA A 189 12.67 -3.45 -6.54
C ALA A 189 12.17 -3.53 -5.10
N PRO A 190 13.10 -3.54 -4.12
CA PRO A 190 12.79 -3.29 -2.73
C PRO A 190 12.13 -1.92 -2.50
N GLN A 191 11.48 -1.79 -1.35
CA GLN A 191 10.73 -0.61 -0.95
C GLN A 191 11.24 -0.11 0.40
N GLN A 192 11.87 1.06 0.42
CA GLN A 192 12.02 1.82 1.65
C GLN A 192 10.70 2.50 1.98
N ARG A 193 10.12 2.15 3.12
CA ARG A 193 8.91 2.80 3.61
C ARG A 193 8.98 2.95 5.11
N ALA A 194 8.10 3.79 5.61
CA ALA A 194 7.99 4.01 7.02
C ALA A 194 6.52 3.92 7.43
N GLU A 195 6.28 3.13 8.46
CA GLU A 195 4.97 2.70 8.92
C GLU A 195 4.76 3.15 10.36
N ASP A 196 3.55 3.61 10.67
CA ASP A 196 3.17 3.96 12.04
C ASP A 196 2.45 2.76 12.65
N ILE A 197 3.17 2.01 13.49
CA ILE A 197 2.65 0.78 14.07
C ILE A 197 2.01 1.09 15.41
N ARG A 198 0.74 0.72 15.57
CA ARG A 198 -0.01 0.95 16.80
C ARG A 198 0.59 0.16 17.96
N VAL A 199 0.86 0.85 19.07
CA VAL A 199 1.26 0.20 20.32
C VAL A 199 0.08 -0.50 20.98
N LEU A 200 0.33 -1.55 21.75
CA LEU A 200 -0.71 -2.19 22.55
C LEU A 200 -0.92 -1.41 23.85
N GLU A 201 -2.17 -0.99 24.06
CA GLU A 201 -2.53 -0.10 25.16
C GLU A 201 -3.22 -0.80 26.33
N THR A 202 -3.60 -2.08 26.19
CA THR A 202 -4.35 -2.76 27.24
C THR A 202 -3.48 -2.96 28.49
N ARG A 203 -4.08 -2.72 29.66
CA ARG A 203 -3.44 -2.79 30.99
C ARG A 203 -4.13 -3.78 31.91
N LYS A 204 -5.04 -4.58 31.35
CA LYS A 204 -5.83 -5.55 32.11
C LYS A 204 -4.91 -6.62 32.67
N GLY A 205 -4.89 -6.76 33.99
CA GLY A 205 -4.00 -7.70 34.69
C GLY A 205 -2.71 -7.06 35.19
N MET A 206 -2.46 -5.77 34.93
CA MET A 206 -1.38 -5.02 35.55
C MET A 206 -1.78 -4.49 36.93
N ASP A 207 -0.80 -4.42 37.84
CA ASP A 207 -0.94 -3.68 39.09
C ASP A 207 -1.13 -2.18 38.85
N LYS A 208 -1.77 -1.50 39.80
CA LYS A 208 -2.24 -0.11 39.64
C LYS A 208 -1.11 0.89 39.35
N GLU A 209 0.02 0.75 40.03
CA GLU A 209 1.17 1.66 39.91
C GLU A 209 1.99 1.36 38.65
N PRO A 210 2.48 0.13 38.39
CA PRO A 210 3.11 -0.21 37.11
C PRO A 210 2.20 0.06 35.91
N GLY A 211 0.90 -0.23 36.02
CA GLY A 211 -0.09 0.08 34.99
C GLY A 211 -0.37 1.58 34.82
N ARG A 212 0.01 2.44 35.76
CA ARG A 212 0.01 3.90 35.54
C ARG A 212 1.26 4.30 34.76
N ALA A 213 2.43 3.86 35.20
CA ALA A 213 3.69 4.13 34.52
C ALA A 213 3.68 3.63 33.06
N PHE A 214 3.10 2.46 32.79
CA PHE A 214 2.93 1.96 31.43
C PHE A 214 2.02 2.84 30.56
N ARG A 215 0.96 3.42 31.15
CA ARG A 215 0.10 4.38 30.43
C ARG A 215 0.86 5.66 30.11
N ASP A 216 1.69 6.11 31.04
CA ASP A 216 2.50 7.32 30.85
C ASP A 216 3.57 7.10 29.77
N ALA A 217 4.17 5.89 29.71
CA ALA A 217 5.05 5.48 28.63
C ALA A 217 4.34 5.43 27.25
N ILE A 218 3.12 4.88 27.20
CA ILE A 218 2.28 4.92 25.99
C ILE A 218 2.01 6.36 25.55
N ALA A 219 1.69 7.27 26.47
CA ALA A 219 1.45 8.67 26.11
C ALA A 219 2.72 9.39 25.64
N MET A 220 3.90 8.89 26.02
CA MET A 220 5.19 9.45 25.63
C MET A 220 5.49 9.25 24.14
N THR A 221 4.94 8.21 23.49
CA THR A 221 5.20 7.92 22.06
C THR A 221 4.81 9.08 21.14
N LYS A 222 3.87 9.96 21.55
CA LYS A 222 3.52 11.18 20.79
C LYS A 222 4.62 12.23 20.72
N ARG A 223 5.54 12.20 21.67
CA ARG A 223 6.49 13.28 21.92
C ARG A 223 7.91 12.82 21.74
N ASP A 224 8.20 11.61 22.22
CA ASP A 224 9.53 11.06 22.29
C ASP A 224 9.44 9.52 22.28
N GLU A 225 9.59 8.94 21.10
CA GLU A 225 9.53 7.49 20.91
C GLU A 225 10.70 6.78 21.61
N GLU A 226 11.88 7.39 21.64
CA GLU A 226 13.08 6.84 22.29
C GLU A 226 12.87 6.76 23.81
N MET A 227 12.43 7.85 24.43
CA MET A 227 12.08 7.86 25.86
C MET A 227 10.93 6.90 26.19
N ALA A 228 9.95 6.75 25.29
CA ALA A 228 8.87 5.77 25.48
C ALA A 228 9.42 4.34 25.48
N CYS A 229 10.33 4.03 24.56
CA CYS A 229 10.99 2.73 24.47
C CYS A 229 11.85 2.41 25.70
N ASP A 230 12.61 3.38 26.21
CA ASP A 230 13.35 3.26 27.47
C ASP A 230 12.40 3.00 28.64
N ALA A 231 11.28 3.73 28.70
CA ALA A 231 10.27 3.54 29.74
C ALA A 231 9.61 2.16 29.68
N PHE A 232 9.33 1.61 28.48
CA PHE A 232 8.84 0.24 28.35
C PHE A 232 9.87 -0.78 28.86
N ALA A 233 11.14 -0.65 28.46
CA ALA A 233 12.19 -1.55 28.93
C ALA A 233 12.36 -1.52 30.46
N ALA A 234 12.30 -0.34 31.08
CA ALA A 234 12.42 -0.18 32.52
C ALA A 234 11.26 -0.80 33.32
N LEU A 235 10.09 -0.97 32.69
CA LEU A 235 8.91 -1.56 33.34
C LEU A 235 8.91 -3.09 33.33
N GLU A 236 9.70 -3.73 32.45
CA GLU A 236 9.73 -5.18 32.29
C GLU A 236 9.96 -5.94 33.61
N PRO A 237 10.91 -5.56 34.49
CA PRO A 237 11.13 -6.27 35.75
C PRO A 237 9.94 -6.22 36.73
N THR A 238 9.07 -5.21 36.58
CA THR A 238 7.92 -4.98 37.48
C THR A 238 6.62 -5.56 36.94
N ILE A 239 6.38 -5.47 35.63
CA ILE A 239 5.15 -5.92 34.97
C ILE A 239 5.27 -7.39 34.52
N GLY A 240 6.48 -7.84 34.18
CA GLY A 240 6.73 -9.20 33.72
C GLY A 240 6.10 -9.51 32.36
N GLU A 241 5.56 -10.73 32.22
CA GLU A 241 5.10 -11.33 30.96
C GLU A 241 3.73 -10.79 30.47
N HIS A 242 3.49 -9.48 30.58
CA HIS A 242 2.25 -8.88 30.09
C HIS A 242 2.32 -8.61 28.58
N VAL A 243 1.37 -9.14 27.81
CA VAL A 243 1.35 -9.08 26.33
C VAL A 243 1.61 -7.67 25.76
N SER A 244 0.93 -6.64 26.27
CA SER A 244 1.11 -5.27 25.75
C SER A 244 2.53 -4.74 25.96
N LEU A 245 3.14 -5.02 27.10
CA LEU A 245 4.48 -4.54 27.39
C LEU A 245 5.50 -5.26 26.52
N LEU A 246 5.41 -6.58 26.46
CA LEU A 246 6.28 -7.40 25.62
C LEU A 246 6.19 -6.99 24.15
N PHE A 247 4.97 -6.81 23.63
CA PHE A 247 4.77 -6.34 22.26
C PHE A 247 5.39 -4.96 22.03
N ASN A 248 5.18 -3.99 22.93
CA ASN A 248 5.72 -2.64 22.76
C ASN A 248 7.26 -2.64 22.84
N ILE A 249 7.88 -3.44 23.71
CA ILE A 249 9.34 -3.60 23.74
C ILE A 249 9.85 -4.24 22.44
N GLY A 250 9.17 -5.26 21.93
CA GLY A 250 9.50 -5.88 20.64
C GLY A 250 9.42 -4.89 19.49
N LEU A 251 8.39 -4.03 19.47
CA LEU A 251 8.24 -2.98 18.48
C LEU A 251 9.33 -1.91 18.57
N CYS A 252 9.74 -1.53 19.78
CA CYS A 252 10.89 -0.65 20.00
C CYS A 252 12.20 -1.25 19.48
N ALA A 253 12.45 -2.53 19.76
CA ALA A 253 13.62 -3.23 19.23
C ALA A 253 13.60 -3.29 17.70
N GLU A 254 12.44 -3.55 17.09
CA GLU A 254 12.29 -3.57 15.64
C GLU A 254 12.51 -2.19 15.00
N ALA A 255 11.99 -1.13 15.61
CA ALA A 255 12.21 0.25 15.18
C ALA A 255 13.70 0.60 15.22
N GLY A 256 14.42 0.11 16.23
CA GLY A 256 15.88 0.25 16.36
C GLY A 256 16.73 -0.70 15.50
N GLY A 257 16.11 -1.62 14.74
CA GLY A 257 16.82 -2.58 13.89
C GLY A 257 17.37 -3.82 14.62
N ASP A 258 17.09 -3.99 15.91
CA ASP A 258 17.48 -5.18 16.68
C ASP A 258 16.46 -6.31 16.49
N PHE A 259 16.53 -6.97 15.33
CA PHE A 259 15.57 -8.00 14.93
C PHE A 259 15.60 -9.25 15.80
N ASP A 260 16.75 -9.62 16.34
CA ASP A 260 16.86 -10.80 17.20
C ASP A 260 16.11 -10.57 18.51
N ARG A 261 16.34 -9.41 19.14
CA ARG A 261 15.61 -8.99 20.34
C ARG A 261 14.12 -8.82 20.05
N ALA A 262 13.76 -8.15 18.95
CA ALA A 262 12.36 -7.95 18.58
C ALA A 262 11.60 -9.28 18.43
N GLN A 263 12.20 -10.27 17.75
CA GLN A 263 11.62 -11.60 17.61
C GLN A 263 11.44 -12.31 18.95
N GLU A 264 12.40 -12.19 19.87
CA GLU A 264 12.28 -12.77 21.22
C GLU A 264 11.04 -12.21 21.94
N TYR A 265 10.91 -10.88 21.98
CA TYR A 265 9.78 -10.22 22.65
C TYR A 265 8.45 -10.54 21.99
N TYR A 266 8.38 -10.59 20.65
CA TYR A 266 7.14 -10.98 19.97
C TYR A 266 6.76 -12.44 20.25
N ARG A 267 7.71 -13.37 20.30
CA ARG A 267 7.44 -14.77 20.69
C ARG A 267 6.93 -14.86 22.14
N ARG A 268 7.51 -14.09 23.06
CA ARG A 268 7.03 -14.00 24.46
C ARG A 268 5.63 -13.40 24.53
N ALA A 269 5.34 -12.35 23.75
CA ALA A 269 4.02 -11.73 23.68
C ALA A 269 2.95 -12.72 23.18
N ILE A 270 3.25 -13.50 22.13
CA ILE A 270 2.37 -14.57 21.63
C ILE A 270 2.12 -15.63 22.70
N LYS A 271 3.16 -16.02 23.46
CA LYS A 271 3.02 -16.98 24.57
C LYS A 271 2.14 -16.44 25.70
N ALA A 272 2.22 -15.14 25.98
CA ALA A 272 1.42 -14.48 27.01
C ALA A 272 -0.07 -14.37 26.62
N ASP A 273 -0.38 -14.02 25.37
CA ASP A 273 -1.75 -13.98 24.85
C ASP A 273 -1.77 -14.30 23.34
N PRO A 274 -2.06 -15.56 22.96
CA PRO A 274 -2.11 -15.98 21.56
C PRO A 274 -3.24 -15.33 20.75
N SER A 275 -4.23 -14.71 21.39
CA SER A 275 -5.35 -14.07 20.69
C SER A 275 -4.98 -12.73 20.05
N LYS A 276 -3.77 -12.21 20.32
CA LYS A 276 -3.27 -10.95 19.79
C LYS A 276 -2.39 -11.19 18.56
N SER A 277 -2.96 -10.97 17.37
CA SER A 277 -2.25 -11.16 16.08
C SER A 277 -1.08 -10.19 15.88
N ASN A 278 -1.10 -9.02 16.53
CA ASN A 278 -0.10 -7.96 16.34
C ASN A 278 1.36 -8.45 16.44
N ALA A 279 1.65 -9.34 17.39
CA ALA A 279 3.01 -9.87 17.55
C ALA A 279 3.40 -10.83 16.40
N GLY A 280 2.45 -11.57 15.83
CA GLY A 280 2.66 -12.35 14.62
C GLY A 280 2.94 -11.47 13.41
N GLU A 281 2.18 -10.39 13.24
CA GLU A 281 2.41 -9.37 12.20
C GLU A 281 3.80 -8.73 12.34
N GLY A 282 4.27 -8.50 13.58
CA GLY A 282 5.66 -8.09 13.87
C GLY A 282 6.71 -9.07 13.35
N LEU A 283 6.54 -10.36 13.64
CA LEU A 283 7.44 -11.41 13.13
C LEU A 283 7.43 -11.47 11.60
N ASP A 284 6.29 -11.22 10.95
CA ASP A 284 6.17 -11.21 9.50
C ASP A 284 6.92 -10.03 8.87
N ARG A 285 6.80 -8.83 9.46
CA ARG A 285 7.59 -7.66 9.03
C ARG A 285 9.09 -7.90 9.19
N ILE A 286 9.54 -8.47 10.31
CA ILE A 286 10.96 -8.78 10.53
C ILE A 286 11.48 -9.73 9.44
N ARG A 287 10.75 -10.81 9.13
CA ARG A 287 11.16 -11.76 8.08
C ARG A 287 11.27 -11.08 6.72
N ALA A 288 10.33 -10.19 6.39
CA ALA A 288 10.40 -9.41 5.17
C ALA A 288 11.64 -8.51 5.15
N ARG A 289 11.93 -7.78 6.24
CA ARG A 289 13.11 -6.90 6.33
C ARG A 289 14.43 -7.67 6.23
N GLN A 290 14.52 -8.85 6.84
CA GLN A 290 15.70 -9.72 6.71
C GLN A 290 15.88 -10.26 5.28
N GLU A 291 14.79 -10.51 4.55
CA GLU A 291 14.87 -10.84 3.11
C GLU A 291 15.35 -9.64 2.29
N ALA A 292 14.85 -8.44 2.61
CA ALA A 292 15.33 -7.22 1.96
C ALA A 292 16.83 -7.01 2.20
N GLU A 293 17.32 -7.22 3.43
CA GLU A 293 18.75 -7.14 3.75
C GLU A 293 19.59 -8.11 2.91
N ARG A 294 19.09 -9.33 2.64
CA ARG A 294 19.75 -10.27 1.73
C ARG A 294 19.79 -9.75 0.31
N GLN A 295 18.66 -9.27 -0.22
CA GLN A 295 18.60 -8.70 -1.58
C GLN A 295 19.55 -7.51 -1.74
N LEU A 296 19.58 -6.61 -0.75
CA LEU A 296 20.49 -5.46 -0.75
C LEU A 296 21.96 -5.89 -0.67
N ALA A 297 22.27 -6.90 0.16
CA ALA A 297 23.63 -7.42 0.29
C ALA A 297 24.15 -8.05 -1.01
N ILE A 298 23.27 -8.69 -1.81
CA ILE A 298 23.64 -9.23 -3.12
C ILE A 298 23.75 -8.11 -4.15
N HIS A 299 22.78 -7.19 -4.19
CA HIS A 299 22.75 -6.11 -5.17
C HIS A 299 23.94 -5.14 -5.05
N TYR A 300 24.31 -4.78 -3.81
CA TYR A 300 25.40 -3.86 -3.50
C TYR A 300 26.71 -4.56 -3.11
N GLY A 301 26.70 -5.87 -2.94
CA GLY A 301 27.89 -6.66 -2.64
C GLY A 301 28.55 -7.16 -3.91
N ASP A 302 29.85 -6.92 -4.06
CA ASP A 302 30.68 -7.47 -5.14
C ASP A 302 30.91 -8.99 -5.00
#